data_AF-A0A3B8XC23-F1
#
_entry.id   AF-A0A3B8XC23-F1
#
_cell.length_a   1.000
_cell.length_b   1.000
_cell.length_c   1.000
_cell.angle_alpha   90.00
_cell.angle_beta   90.00
_cell.angle_gamma   90.00
#
_symmetry.space_group_name_H-M   'P 1'
#
loop_
_entity.id
_entity.type
_entity.pdbx_description
1 polymer ?
#
loop_
_entity_poly.entity_id
_entity_poly.type
_entity_poly.pdbx_seq_one_letter_code
_entity_poly.pdbx_strand_id
1 'polypeptide(L)' 'MTTVNNCNIPDDLLYQVEKHVWVKRDADGTARIGMTDPAQKLAGKIIVVTP' A
#
# COMPACT_ATOMS: atom_id res chain seq x y z
N MET A 1 0.79 14.09 1.64
CA MET A 1 1.68 12.94 1.39
C MET A 1 2.85 13.08 2.33
N THR A 2 3.10 12.06 3.15
CA THR A 2 4.18 12.08 4.14
C THR A 2 5.23 11.03 3.80
N THR A 3 6.51 11.39 3.91
CA THR A 3 7.62 10.44 3.73
C THR A 3 8.29 10.20 5.08
N VAL A 4 8.40 8.94 5.50
CA VAL A 4 9.04 8.52 6.75
C VAL A 4 9.97 7.36 6.46
N ASN A 5 11.24 7.44 6.89
CA ASN A 5 12.25 6.41 6.63
C ASN A 5 12.33 6.00 5.15
N ASN A 6 12.23 7.00 4.27
CA ASN A 6 12.23 6.80 2.82
C ASN A 6 11.06 5.97 2.26
N CYS A 7 10.01 5.78 3.05
CA CYS A 7 8.75 5.17 2.67
C CYS A 7 7.66 6.25 2.51
N ASN A 8 6.92 6.19 1.42
CA ASN A 8 5.81 7.08 1.12
C ASN A 8 4.51 6.58 1.76
N ILE A 9 3.84 7.48 2.47
CA ILE A 9 2.56 7.26 3.13
C ILE A 9 1.58 8.32 2.61
N PRO A 10 0.83 8.02 1.53
CA PRO A 10 -0.23 8.90 1.03
C PRO A 10 -1.40 9.05 2.02
N ASP A 11 -1.92 10.27 2.19
CA ASP A 11 -2.98 10.55 3.16
C ASP A 11 -4.39 10.19 2.63
N ASP A 12 -4.51 9.92 1.33
CA ASP A 12 -5.75 9.58 0.63
C ASP A 12 -6.06 8.07 0.62
N LEU A 13 -5.29 7.28 1.37
CA LEU A 13 -5.42 5.84 1.50
C LEU A 13 -5.90 5.44 2.90
N LEU A 14 -6.70 4.39 2.97
CA LEU A 14 -7.07 3.75 4.23
C LEU A 14 -6.14 2.56 4.47
N TYR A 15 -5.59 2.45 5.68
CA TYR A 15 -4.56 1.47 6.00
C TYR A 15 -5.04 0.40 6.98
N GLN A 16 -4.65 -0.85 6.73
CA GLN A 16 -4.65 -1.93 7.73
C GLN A 16 -3.20 -2.27 8.07
N VAL A 17 -2.68 -1.59 9.08
CA VAL A 17 -1.25 -1.56 9.42
C VAL A 17 -0.73 -2.97 9.76
N GLU A 18 -1.50 -3.76 10.48
CA GLU A 18 -1.15 -5.11 10.92
C GLU A 18 -0.95 -6.10 9.77
N LYS A 19 -1.58 -5.82 8.62
CA LYS A 19 -1.49 -6.65 7.41
C LYS A 19 -0.63 -6.03 6.32
N HIS A 20 -0.01 -4.87 6.57
CA HIS A 20 0.78 -4.16 5.57
C HIS A 20 0.04 -3.84 4.26
N VAL A 21 -1.28 -3.61 4.32
CA VAL A 21 -2.11 -3.31 3.15
C VAL A 21 -2.80 -1.95 3.26
N TRP A 22 -3.13 -1.39 2.10
CA TRP A 22 -3.96 -0.21 1.97
C TRP A 22 -5.11 -0.45 0.98
N VAL A 23 -6.15 0.38 1.10
CA VAL A 23 -7.26 0.46 0.14
C VAL A 23 -7.54 1.92 -0.23
N LYS A 24 -7.79 2.15 -1.52
CA LYS A 24 -8.31 3.40 -2.07
C LYS A 24 -9.70 3.14 -2.63
N ARG A 25 -10.70 3.91 -2.20
CA ARG A 25 -12.04 3.87 -2.79
C ARG A 25 -12.08 4.82 -3.97
N ASP A 26 -12.46 4.32 -5.13
CA ASP A 26 -12.63 5.11 -6.33
C ASP A 26 -14.09 5.59 -6.44
N ALA A 27 -14.32 6.65 -7.23
CA ALA A 27 -15.62 7.32 -7.30
C ALA A 27 -16.72 6.46 -7.95
N ASP A 28 -16.34 5.46 -8.73
CA ASP A 28 -17.24 4.52 -9.42
C ASP A 28 -17.71 3.36 -8.51
N GLY A 29 -17.37 3.40 -7.22
CA GLY A 29 -17.70 2.38 -6.25
C GLY A 29 -16.74 1.18 -6.26
N THR A 30 -15.71 1.19 -7.11
CA THR A 30 -14.63 0.19 -7.06
C THR A 30 -13.61 0.56 -5.99
N ALA A 31 -12.72 -0.40 -5.68
CA ALA A 31 -11.64 -0.18 -4.75
C ALA A 31 -10.33 -0.76 -5.30
N ARG A 32 -9.26 0.01 -5.18
CA ARG A 32 -7.89 -0.45 -5.41
C ARG A 32 -7.26 -0.84 -4.09
N ILE A 33 -6.61 -2.00 -4.07
CA ILE A 33 -5.86 -2.48 -2.92
C ILE A 33 -4.39 -2.65 -3.30
N GLY A 34 -3.52 -2.56 -2.31
CA GLY A 34 -2.10 -2.83 -2.50
C GLY A 34 -1.38 -3.02 -1.18
N MET A 35 -0.08 -3.31 -1.26
CA MET A 35 0.79 -3.35 -0.09
C MET A 35 1.40 -1.97 0.21
N THR A 36 1.68 -1.72 1.48
CA THR A 36 2.31 -0.46 1.93
C THR A 36 3.76 -0.36 1.47
N ASP A 37 4.31 0.86 1.40
CA ASP A 37 5.72 1.06 1.04
C ASP A 37 6.70 0.36 2.01
N PRO A 38 6.48 0.40 3.34
CA PRO A 38 7.24 -0.44 4.28
C PRO A 38 7.18 -1.93 3.94
N ALA A 39 6.05 -2.43 3.45
CA ALA A 39 5.89 -3.83 3.07
C ALA A 39 6.79 -4.21 1.88
N GLN A 40 6.79 -3.40 0.81
CA GLN A 40 7.66 -3.67 -0.34
C GLN A 40 9.14 -3.59 0.05
N LYS A 41 9.50 -2.67 0.95
CA LYS A 41 10.87 -2.53 1.43
C LYS A 41 11.31 -3.76 2.21
N LEU A 42 10.43 -4.30 3.05
CA LEU A 42 10.67 -5.54 3.81
C LEU A 42 10.71 -6.78 2.91
N ALA A 43 9.84 -6.85 1.90
CA ALA A 43 9.77 -7.97 0.96
C ALA A 43 10.99 -8.02 0.01
N GLY A 44 11.63 -6.88 -0.26
CA GLY A 44 12.72 -6.77 -1.23
C GLY A 44 12.20 -6.85 -2.67
N LYS A 45 12.93 -7.55 -3.54
CA LYS A 45 12.54 -7.66 -4.96
C LYS A 45 11.36 -8.61 -5.13
N ILE A 46 10.19 -8.08 -5.45
CA ILE A 46 9.02 -8.86 -5.83
C ILE A 46 9.23 -9.45 -7.22
N ILE A 47 9.24 -10.78 -7.33
CA ILE A 47 9.51 -11.52 -8.57
C ILE A 47 8.26 -12.19 -9.17
N VAL A 48 7.26 -12.49 -8.33
CA VAL A 48 6.03 -13.18 -8.72
C VAL A 48 4.88 -12.57 -7.94
N VAL A 49 3.77 -12.34 -8.62
CA VAL A 49 2.47 -11.99 -8.03
C VAL A 49 1.46 -12.93 -8.68
N THR A 50 0.65 -13.60 -7.88
CA THR A 50 -0.39 -14.53 -8.35
C THR A 50 -1.77 -13.92 -8.15
N PRO A 51 -2.73 -14.19 -9.06
CA PRO A 51 -4.16 -13.90 -8.84
C PRO A 51 -4.73 -14.62 -7.62
#